data_AF-X0PJC9-F1
#
_entry.id   AF-X0PJC9-F1
#
_cell.length_a   1.000
_cell.length_b   1.000
_cell.length_c   1.000
_cell.angle_alpha   90.00
_cell.angle_beta   90.00
_cell.angle_gamma   90.00
#
_symmetry.space_group_name_H-M   'P 1'
#
loop_
_entity.id
_entity.type
_entity.pdbx_description
1 polymer ?
#
loop_
_entity_poly.entity_id
_entity_poly.type
_entity_poly.pdbx_seq_one_letter_code
_entity_poly.pdbx_strand_id
1 'polypeptide(L)'
;MASTVKSVKPTKQLTLTNLPSRRVVQKTYIDFDNYTVYALQQYGVGDTKNAVLSSGSFSSLGQSEPVSMGNPMVLKNFGHGETLEKFDNPYESGNWFWIATGANYDTPYITKNGDKIYWAHQIGIVKYEPNGQVDYSQVRRISSVSSLTKSGKPFGKLKRTDGALAANGRLIIWSQATDNSMYISCYESKAVLKRMYEASQLYLSGTDKIFHTSYKSNGALVSNKEFTHHLPWNSNQGLEFSNGNMVYITGGAYGANEAPHILKSDWAFKNYGTVSLSLSSTEQANVETEAPQLGEGSISNPDGNTSADYVYVTLVFHTSPDYTNCIYSVPKSAF
;
A
#
# COMPACT_ATOMS: atom_id res chain seq x y z
N MET A 1 -26.10 4.47 7.90
CA MET A 1 -26.69 3.18 7.48
C MET A 1 -25.62 2.13 7.63
N ALA A 2 -25.88 1.05 8.37
CA ALA A 2 -24.94 -0.07 8.48
C ALA A 2 -24.92 -0.80 7.13
N SER A 3 -23.79 -0.78 6.41
CA SER A 3 -23.65 -1.56 5.19
C SER A 3 -23.60 -3.04 5.56
N THR A 4 -24.44 -3.87 4.95
CA THR A 4 -24.35 -5.33 5.08
C THR A 4 -22.97 -5.80 4.60
N VAL A 5 -22.25 -6.56 5.43
CA VAL A 5 -21.00 -7.21 5.00
C VAL A 5 -21.36 -8.38 4.10
N LYS A 6 -20.90 -8.35 2.85
CA LYS A 6 -21.14 -9.44 1.89
C LYS A 6 -20.01 -10.47 1.99
N SER A 7 -20.36 -11.74 2.07
CA SER A 7 -19.40 -12.84 2.05
C SER A 7 -19.10 -13.22 0.60
N VAL A 8 -17.82 -13.23 0.20
CA VAL A 8 -17.39 -13.53 -1.18
C VAL A 8 -16.26 -14.53 -1.17
N LYS A 9 -16.34 -15.57 -2.00
CA LYS A 9 -15.24 -16.51 -2.19
C LYS A 9 -14.18 -15.87 -3.10
N PRO A 10 -12.95 -15.60 -2.62
CA PRO A 10 -11.90 -15.06 -3.48
C PRO A 10 -11.35 -16.14 -4.43
N THR A 11 -10.78 -15.72 -5.55
CA THR A 11 -10.12 -16.63 -6.51
C THR A 11 -8.61 -16.47 -6.41
N LYS A 12 -7.88 -17.55 -6.16
CA LYS A 12 -6.41 -17.52 -6.10
C LYS A 12 -5.85 -17.29 -7.50
N GLN A 13 -4.96 -16.32 -7.63
CA GLN A 13 -4.36 -15.90 -8.89
C GLN A 13 -2.90 -16.29 -9.00
N LEU A 14 -2.10 -16.03 -7.97
CA LEU A 14 -0.66 -16.33 -7.94
C LEU A 14 -0.27 -16.85 -6.57
N THR A 15 0.69 -17.77 -6.53
CA THR A 15 1.40 -18.18 -5.31
C THR A 15 2.85 -17.72 -5.43
N LEU A 16 3.38 -17.05 -4.42
CA LEU A 16 4.73 -16.49 -4.40
C LEU A 16 5.67 -17.38 -3.58
N THR A 17 6.85 -17.66 -4.12
CA THR A 17 7.89 -18.49 -3.47
C THR A 17 9.25 -17.77 -3.55
N ASN A 18 10.26 -18.26 -2.81
CA ASN A 18 11.62 -17.69 -2.81
C ASN A 18 11.69 -16.19 -2.48
N LEU A 19 10.75 -15.70 -1.67
CA LEU A 19 10.78 -14.33 -1.16
C LEU A 19 12.07 -14.09 -0.35
N PRO A 20 12.74 -12.94 -0.50
CA PRO A 20 14.03 -12.67 0.13
C PRO A 20 13.95 -12.47 1.65
N SER A 21 12.74 -12.22 2.18
CA SER A 21 12.50 -12.09 3.61
C SER A 21 11.59 -13.20 4.12
N ARG A 22 11.87 -13.68 5.34
CA ARG A 22 10.98 -14.56 6.11
C ARG A 22 9.89 -13.77 6.86
N ARG A 23 9.59 -12.55 6.44
CA ARG A 23 8.51 -11.74 7.04
C ARG A 23 7.33 -11.70 6.09
N VAL A 24 6.16 -11.37 6.62
CA VAL A 24 4.95 -11.23 5.81
C VAL A 24 5.13 -10.13 4.75
N VAL A 25 4.59 -10.36 3.56
CA VAL A 25 4.51 -9.37 2.48
C VAL A 25 3.58 -8.25 2.92
N GLN A 26 3.97 -6.99 2.77
CA GLN A 26 3.15 -5.84 3.18
C GLN A 26 2.27 -5.34 2.02
N LYS A 27 2.80 -5.37 0.80
CA LYS A 27 2.07 -5.09 -0.45
C LYS A 27 2.69 -5.85 -1.61
N THR A 28 1.83 -6.27 -2.53
CA THR A 28 2.23 -6.70 -3.88
C THR A 28 1.76 -5.71 -4.92
N TYR A 29 2.50 -5.59 -6.01
CA TYR A 29 2.08 -4.85 -7.20
C TYR A 29 2.23 -5.74 -8.43
N ILE A 30 1.14 -6.04 -9.13
CA ILE A 30 1.10 -6.72 -10.41
C ILE A 30 1.21 -5.67 -11.51
N ASP A 31 2.29 -5.74 -12.26
CA ASP A 31 2.47 -5.06 -13.53
C ASP A 31 1.84 -5.90 -14.64
N PHE A 32 0.58 -5.59 -14.94
CA PHE A 32 -0.22 -6.34 -15.90
C PHE A 32 0.34 -6.26 -17.33
N ASP A 33 1.03 -5.20 -17.69
CA ASP A 33 1.56 -5.05 -19.06
C ASP A 33 2.84 -5.88 -19.26
N ASN A 34 3.61 -6.09 -18.20
CA ASN A 34 4.92 -6.77 -18.27
C ASN A 34 4.92 -8.15 -17.59
N TYR A 35 3.75 -8.66 -17.18
CA TYR A 35 3.60 -9.95 -16.51
C TYR A 35 4.61 -10.14 -15.36
N THR A 36 4.80 -9.09 -14.58
CA THR A 36 5.73 -9.05 -13.46
C THR A 36 4.98 -8.72 -12.19
N VAL A 37 5.30 -9.40 -11.09
CA VAL A 37 4.82 -9.06 -9.76
C VAL A 37 5.98 -8.55 -8.93
N TYR A 38 5.73 -7.50 -8.17
CA TYR A 38 6.63 -6.94 -7.18
C TYR A 38 6.07 -7.23 -5.78
N ALA A 39 6.93 -7.50 -4.81
CA ALA A 39 6.55 -7.70 -3.42
C ALA A 39 7.43 -6.87 -2.48
N LEU A 40 6.79 -6.11 -1.60
CA LEU A 40 7.40 -5.34 -0.53
C LEU A 40 7.30 -6.13 0.78
N GLN A 41 8.42 -6.34 1.45
CA GLN A 41 8.49 -6.99 2.77
C GLN A 41 9.35 -6.16 3.72
N GLN A 42 9.09 -6.23 5.03
CA GLN A 42 10.13 -5.89 6.01
C GLN A 42 11.34 -6.82 5.83
N TYR A 43 12.55 -6.34 6.12
CA TYR A 43 13.80 -7.09 5.88
C TYR A 43 14.77 -7.02 7.04
N GLY A 44 15.36 -8.16 7.43
CA GLY A 44 16.32 -8.27 8.52
C GLY A 44 15.81 -9.06 9.73
N VAL A 45 16.69 -9.22 10.73
CA VAL A 45 16.47 -10.01 11.95
C VAL A 45 15.90 -9.13 13.06
N GLY A 46 14.96 -9.65 13.86
CA GLY A 46 14.42 -8.96 15.04
C GLY A 46 13.65 -7.67 14.71
N ASP A 47 13.70 -6.66 15.57
CA ASP A 47 13.09 -5.37 15.24
C ASP A 47 13.90 -4.68 14.12
N THR A 48 13.29 -4.44 12.96
CA THR A 48 13.98 -3.88 11.79
C THR A 48 13.30 -2.64 11.23
N LYS A 49 14.13 -1.76 10.66
CA LYS A 49 13.72 -0.55 9.91
C LYS A 49 13.84 -0.73 8.40
N ASN A 50 14.43 -1.84 7.97
CA ASN A 50 14.68 -2.07 6.55
C ASN A 50 13.49 -2.77 5.93
N ALA A 51 13.29 -2.50 4.66
CA ALA A 51 12.40 -3.24 3.79
C ALA A 51 13.19 -3.85 2.63
N VAL A 52 12.55 -4.71 1.86
CA VAL A 52 13.08 -5.27 0.62
C VAL A 52 11.97 -5.27 -0.42
N LEU A 53 12.31 -4.81 -1.62
CA LEU A 53 11.47 -4.94 -2.80
C LEU A 53 12.04 -6.05 -3.67
N SER A 54 11.22 -6.99 -4.09
CA SER A 54 11.62 -8.09 -4.97
C SER A 54 10.65 -8.22 -6.13
N SER A 55 11.06 -8.90 -7.19
CA SER A 55 10.23 -9.14 -8.36
C SER A 55 10.24 -10.60 -8.78
N GLY A 56 9.19 -11.04 -9.46
CA GLY A 56 9.13 -12.31 -10.18
C GLY A 56 8.25 -12.17 -11.41
N SER A 57 8.55 -12.94 -12.46
CA SER A 57 7.73 -12.97 -13.68
C SER A 57 6.71 -14.10 -13.61
N PHE A 58 5.53 -13.87 -14.16
CA PHE A 58 4.48 -14.86 -14.31
C PHE A 58 4.09 -14.99 -15.79
N SER A 59 3.31 -16.00 -16.12
CA SER A 59 2.88 -16.29 -17.50
C SER A 59 1.40 -15.98 -17.71
N SER A 60 0.58 -16.25 -16.70
CA SER A 60 -0.84 -15.91 -16.69
C SER A 60 -1.35 -15.77 -15.25
N LEU A 61 -2.46 -15.06 -15.10
CA LEU A 61 -3.24 -15.10 -13.87
C LEU A 61 -3.91 -16.48 -13.73
N GLY A 62 -4.01 -16.98 -12.50
CA GLY A 62 -4.58 -18.29 -12.20
C GLY A 62 -3.67 -19.48 -12.55
N GLN A 63 -2.39 -19.23 -12.83
CA GLN A 63 -1.42 -20.30 -13.10
C GLN A 63 -1.23 -21.20 -11.86
N SER A 64 -0.98 -22.49 -12.09
CA SER A 64 -0.68 -23.46 -11.03
C SER A 64 0.73 -23.29 -10.47
N GLU A 65 1.68 -22.99 -11.36
CA GLU A 65 3.10 -22.88 -11.00
C GLU A 65 3.35 -21.63 -10.15
N PRO A 66 4.05 -21.75 -9.01
CA PRO A 66 4.40 -20.60 -8.20
C PRO A 66 5.31 -19.62 -8.96
N VAL A 67 5.12 -18.34 -8.69
CA VAL A 67 6.05 -17.30 -9.11
C VAL A 67 7.25 -17.33 -8.17
N SER A 68 8.42 -17.66 -8.70
CA SER A 68 9.67 -17.55 -7.95
C SER A 68 10.07 -16.07 -7.89
N MET A 69 10.01 -15.50 -6.69
CA MET A 69 10.48 -14.15 -6.42
C MET A 69 12.01 -14.14 -6.34
N GLY A 70 12.61 -12.99 -6.66
CA GLY A 70 14.06 -12.82 -6.62
C GLY A 70 14.49 -11.36 -6.80
N ASN A 71 15.76 -11.17 -7.12
CA ASN A 71 16.35 -9.86 -7.43
C ASN A 71 16.13 -8.79 -6.33
N PRO A 72 16.42 -9.08 -5.06
CA PRO A 72 16.06 -8.19 -3.96
C PRO A 72 16.75 -6.83 -4.06
N MET A 73 15.99 -5.75 -3.92
CA MET A 73 16.49 -4.40 -3.68
C MET A 73 16.29 -4.07 -2.20
N VAL A 74 17.38 -3.83 -1.47
CA VAL A 74 17.31 -3.50 -0.04
C VAL A 74 16.98 -2.03 0.16
N LEU A 75 15.92 -1.76 0.91
CA LEU A 75 15.42 -0.43 1.22
C LEU A 75 15.77 -0.08 2.68
N LYS A 76 16.88 0.62 2.89
CA LYS A 76 17.40 0.92 4.23
C LYS A 76 16.62 2.05 4.89
N ASN A 77 16.18 1.80 6.13
CA ASN A 77 15.45 2.75 6.96
C ASN A 77 14.11 3.25 6.35
N PHE A 78 13.46 2.43 5.53
CA PHE A 78 12.14 2.76 4.98
C PHE A 78 11.02 2.58 6.02
N GLY A 79 11.21 1.68 6.97
CA GLY A 79 10.21 1.34 7.98
C GLY A 79 9.16 0.35 7.46
N HIS A 80 8.20 0.05 8.34
CA HIS A 80 7.00 -0.70 8.04
C HIS A 80 6.01 0.22 7.31
N GLY A 81 5.54 -0.19 6.14
CA GLY A 81 4.50 0.52 5.40
C GLY A 81 3.99 -0.34 4.26
N GLU A 82 2.79 -0.01 3.80
CA GLU A 82 2.02 -0.86 2.87
C GLU A 82 1.78 -0.15 1.52
N THR A 83 2.62 0.83 1.17
CA THR A 83 2.54 1.60 -0.07
C THR A 83 3.55 1.10 -1.10
N LEU A 84 3.08 0.74 -2.30
CA LEU A 84 3.89 0.33 -3.43
C LEU A 84 3.10 0.58 -4.72
N GLU A 85 3.26 1.77 -5.31
CA GLU A 85 2.50 2.19 -6.49
C GLU A 85 3.41 2.48 -7.66
N LYS A 86 3.34 1.66 -8.72
CA LYS A 86 4.12 1.94 -9.93
C LYS A 86 3.60 3.21 -10.62
N PHE A 87 4.51 4.01 -11.16
CA PHE A 87 4.15 5.16 -11.98
C PHE A 87 5.18 5.42 -13.08
N ASP A 88 4.74 6.10 -14.14
CA ASP A 88 5.65 6.59 -15.18
C ASP A 88 6.31 7.89 -14.73
N ASN A 89 7.61 7.82 -14.46
CA ASN A 89 8.40 9.00 -14.10
C ASN A 89 8.81 9.76 -15.38
N PRO A 90 8.37 11.02 -15.57
CA PRO A 90 8.69 11.78 -16.78
C PRO A 90 10.13 12.33 -16.81
N TYR A 91 10.89 12.20 -15.71
CA TYR A 91 12.26 12.72 -15.61
C TYR A 91 13.32 11.64 -15.81
N GLU A 92 13.00 10.38 -15.54
CA GLU A 92 13.94 9.26 -15.54
C GLU A 92 13.24 7.98 -15.97
N SER A 93 13.82 7.24 -16.92
CA SER A 93 13.29 5.93 -17.34
C SER A 93 13.46 4.86 -16.25
N GLY A 94 12.59 3.86 -16.24
CA GLY A 94 12.70 2.66 -15.40
C GLY A 94 11.42 2.36 -14.63
N ASN A 95 11.46 1.33 -13.78
CA ASN A 95 10.34 0.97 -12.93
C ASN A 95 10.37 1.83 -11.65
N TRP A 96 9.55 2.87 -11.63
CA TRP A 96 9.45 3.79 -10.51
C TRP A 96 8.22 3.52 -9.66
N PHE A 97 8.38 3.65 -8.34
CA PHE A 97 7.32 3.39 -7.37
C PHE A 97 7.20 4.53 -6.37
N TRP A 98 5.97 4.94 -6.06
CA TRP A 98 5.68 5.58 -4.79
C TRP A 98 5.71 4.54 -3.68
N ILE A 99 6.32 4.89 -2.56
CA ILE A 99 6.59 3.94 -1.48
C ILE A 99 6.62 4.63 -0.12
N ALA A 100 6.12 3.93 0.91
CA ALA A 100 6.23 4.38 2.29
C ALA A 100 7.70 4.30 2.74
N THR A 101 8.20 5.34 3.39
CA THR A 101 9.62 5.45 3.72
C THR A 101 9.87 6.26 5.00
N GLY A 102 11.13 6.37 5.41
CA GLY A 102 11.56 7.11 6.58
C GLY A 102 11.00 6.55 7.88
N ALA A 103 11.62 5.48 8.38
CA ALA A 103 11.28 4.86 9.65
C ALA A 103 11.32 5.85 10.83
N ASN A 104 10.43 5.67 11.80
CA ASN A 104 10.44 6.44 13.05
C ASN A 104 11.65 6.08 13.95
N TYR A 105 12.70 6.91 13.92
CA TYR A 105 13.96 6.60 14.60
C TYR A 105 13.84 6.53 16.13
N ASP A 106 13.11 7.45 16.75
CA ASP A 106 13.25 7.75 18.18
C ASP A 106 12.17 7.12 19.07
N THR A 107 11.09 6.60 18.48
CA THR A 107 9.95 6.08 19.27
C THR A 107 9.20 5.00 18.50
N PRO A 108 9.75 3.77 18.40
CA PRO A 108 9.01 2.66 17.80
C PRO A 108 7.67 2.47 18.51
N TYR A 109 6.69 1.98 17.78
CA TYR A 109 5.46 1.50 18.40
C TYR A 109 5.74 0.15 19.07
N ILE A 110 5.40 0.03 20.35
CA ILE A 110 5.58 -1.21 21.10
C ILE A 110 4.26 -1.99 21.06
N THR A 111 4.28 -3.20 20.52
CA THR A 111 3.11 -4.08 20.51
C THR A 111 2.78 -4.55 21.93
N LYS A 112 1.58 -5.13 22.12
CA LYS A 112 1.20 -5.75 23.41
C LYS A 112 2.17 -6.85 23.85
N ASN A 113 2.87 -7.47 22.91
CA ASN A 113 3.82 -8.55 23.16
C ASN A 113 5.26 -8.04 23.33
N GLY A 114 5.49 -6.73 23.23
CA GLY A 114 6.81 -6.11 23.41
C GLY A 114 7.61 -5.91 22.12
N ASP A 115 7.09 -6.31 20.96
CA ASP A 115 7.77 -6.14 19.67
C ASP A 115 7.85 -4.66 19.28
N LYS A 116 8.93 -4.26 18.62
CA LYS A 116 9.08 -2.87 18.15
C LYS A 116 8.75 -2.78 16.68
N ILE A 117 7.71 -2.02 16.38
CA ILE A 117 7.34 -1.67 15.00
C ILE A 117 7.88 -0.28 14.68
N TYR A 118 8.76 -0.26 13.68
CA TYR A 118 9.31 0.97 13.13
C TYR A 118 8.49 1.42 11.92
N TRP A 119 7.40 2.17 12.14
CA TRP A 119 6.53 2.65 11.07
C TRP A 119 7.19 3.68 10.15
N ALA A 120 6.82 3.64 8.87
CA ALA A 120 7.13 4.66 7.89
C ALA A 120 6.38 5.97 8.21
N HIS A 121 7.09 7.09 8.13
CA HIS A 121 6.57 8.43 8.44
C HIS A 121 6.53 9.36 7.21
N GLN A 122 6.94 8.85 6.05
CA GLN A 122 7.15 9.61 4.82
C GLN A 122 6.64 8.83 3.62
N ILE A 123 6.37 9.53 2.51
CA ILE A 123 6.05 8.92 1.21
C ILE A 123 7.12 9.38 0.22
N GLY A 124 7.84 8.43 -0.37
CA GLY A 124 8.94 8.67 -1.30
C GLY A 124 8.70 8.08 -2.67
N ILE A 125 9.62 8.35 -3.58
CA ILE A 125 9.72 7.67 -4.87
C ILE A 125 11.03 6.89 -4.97
N VAL A 126 10.99 5.68 -5.50
CA VAL A 126 12.17 4.84 -5.69
C VAL A 126 12.15 4.22 -7.07
N LYS A 127 13.32 4.19 -7.73
CA LYS A 127 13.53 3.36 -8.91
C LYS A 127 13.94 1.98 -8.46
N TYR A 128 13.22 0.95 -8.89
CA TYR A 128 13.58 -0.42 -8.61
C TYR A 128 14.88 -0.79 -9.35
N GLU A 129 15.89 -1.17 -8.58
CA GLU A 129 17.20 -1.60 -9.06
C GLU A 129 17.47 -3.02 -8.52
N PRO A 130 17.26 -4.07 -9.33
CA PRO A 130 17.54 -5.46 -8.97
C PRO A 130 18.89 -5.67 -8.28
N ASN A 131 18.90 -6.38 -7.15
CA ASN A 131 20.11 -6.64 -6.34
C ASN A 131 20.80 -5.39 -5.78
N GLY A 132 20.15 -4.22 -5.89
CA GLY A 132 20.64 -2.95 -5.40
C GLY A 132 20.28 -2.67 -3.95
N GLN A 133 20.67 -1.49 -3.49
CA GLN A 133 20.24 -0.96 -2.20
C GLN A 133 20.11 0.55 -2.26
N VAL A 134 19.22 1.11 -1.45
CA VAL A 134 19.09 2.57 -1.27
C VAL A 134 18.67 2.88 0.15
N ASP A 135 19.21 3.96 0.72
CA ASP A 135 18.72 4.51 1.98
C ASP A 135 17.63 5.56 1.74
N TYR A 136 16.63 5.65 2.63
CA TYR A 136 15.54 6.60 2.48
C TYR A 136 16.01 8.06 2.33
N SER A 137 17.16 8.42 2.91
CA SER A 137 17.73 9.77 2.81
C SER A 137 18.18 10.13 1.40
N GLN A 138 18.46 9.11 0.57
CA GLN A 138 18.94 9.22 -0.80
C GLN A 138 17.81 9.26 -1.83
N VAL A 139 16.55 9.11 -1.41
CA VAL A 139 15.39 9.20 -2.30
C VAL A 139 14.63 10.51 -2.12
N ARG A 140 13.99 10.95 -3.21
CA ARG A 140 13.04 12.08 -3.18
C ARG A 140 11.81 11.68 -2.37
N ARG A 141 11.42 12.50 -1.40
CA ARG A 141 10.33 12.15 -0.47
C ARG A 141 9.57 13.33 0.11
N ILE A 142 8.37 13.06 0.59
CA ILE A 142 7.54 13.98 1.34
C ILE A 142 7.80 13.75 2.83
N SER A 143 8.35 14.74 3.53
CA SER A 143 8.56 14.70 4.97
C SER A 143 7.45 15.45 5.71
N SER A 144 7.44 15.42 7.05
CA SER A 144 6.46 16.15 7.87
C SER A 144 5.01 15.87 7.45
N VAL A 145 4.70 14.61 7.17
CA VAL A 145 3.43 14.21 6.53
C VAL A 145 2.20 14.58 7.37
N SER A 146 2.33 14.71 8.69
CA SER A 146 1.23 15.21 9.53
C SER A 146 0.79 16.65 9.19
N SER A 147 1.65 17.43 8.52
CA SER A 147 1.33 18.78 8.02
C SER A 147 0.58 18.80 6.70
N LEU A 148 0.28 17.66 6.06
CA LEU A 148 -0.51 17.55 4.82
C LEU A 148 -2.01 17.87 5.02
N THR A 149 -2.30 18.89 5.83
CA THR A 149 -3.62 19.47 6.05
C THR A 149 -3.82 20.68 5.15
N LYS A 150 -5.06 21.15 5.01
CA LYS A 150 -5.34 22.38 4.24
C LYS A 150 -4.57 23.61 4.76
N SER A 151 -4.29 23.66 6.06
CA SER A 151 -3.64 24.82 6.70
C SER A 151 -2.12 24.71 6.79
N GLY A 152 -1.54 23.53 6.49
CA GLY A 152 -0.11 23.24 6.74
C GLY A 152 0.23 23.00 8.21
N LYS A 153 -0.71 23.20 9.13
CA LYS A 153 -0.54 22.85 10.54
C LYS A 153 -0.64 21.34 10.71
N PRO A 154 0.23 20.72 11.53
CA PRO A 154 0.16 19.30 11.80
C PRO A 154 -1.15 18.94 12.52
N PHE A 155 -1.81 17.86 12.10
CA PHE A 155 -3.01 17.36 12.81
C PHE A 155 -2.67 16.57 14.09
N GLY A 156 -1.41 16.15 14.24
CA GLY A 156 -0.94 15.41 15.41
C GLY A 156 0.50 14.92 15.26
N LYS A 157 1.02 14.21 16.27
CA LYS A 157 2.30 13.51 16.19
C LYS A 157 2.10 12.25 15.35
N LEU A 158 2.77 12.16 14.21
CA LEU A 158 2.63 11.05 13.28
C LEU A 158 3.06 9.72 13.92
N LYS A 159 2.25 8.68 13.71
CA LYS A 159 2.52 7.28 14.07
C LYS A 159 2.87 6.44 12.84
N ARG A 160 2.12 6.60 11.74
CA ARG A 160 2.36 5.90 10.46
C ARG A 160 1.71 6.64 9.30
N THR A 161 2.19 6.38 8.10
CA THR A 161 1.57 6.88 6.87
C THR A 161 1.69 5.88 5.74
N ASP A 162 0.67 5.87 4.88
CA ASP A 162 0.57 5.06 3.67
C ASP A 162 -0.06 5.90 2.55
N GLY A 163 -0.03 5.42 1.32
CA GLY A 163 -0.56 6.09 0.16
C GLY A 163 -1.01 5.11 -0.91
N ALA A 164 -1.69 5.65 -1.91
CA ALA A 164 -2.13 4.93 -3.10
C ALA A 164 -2.21 5.89 -4.29
N LEU A 165 -2.04 5.37 -5.51
CA LEU A 165 -2.02 6.15 -6.74
C LEU A 165 -3.10 5.63 -7.69
N ALA A 166 -4.09 6.47 -7.98
CA ALA A 166 -5.02 6.17 -9.06
C ALA A 166 -4.34 6.35 -10.43
N ALA A 167 -4.73 5.54 -11.41
CA ALA A 167 -4.25 5.59 -12.79
C ALA A 167 -4.32 6.99 -13.44
N ASN A 168 -5.28 7.82 -13.02
CA ASN A 168 -5.42 9.21 -13.48
C ASN A 168 -4.39 10.19 -12.86
N GLY A 169 -3.43 9.70 -12.06
CA GLY A 169 -2.37 10.50 -11.46
C GLY A 169 -2.75 11.13 -10.12
N ARG A 170 -3.87 10.74 -9.50
CA ARG A 170 -4.22 11.21 -8.15
C ARG A 170 -3.54 10.36 -7.08
N LEU A 171 -2.62 10.99 -6.34
CA LEU A 171 -1.96 10.39 -5.19
C LEU A 171 -2.77 10.69 -3.93
N ILE A 172 -3.19 9.66 -3.20
CA ILE A 172 -3.72 9.83 -1.84
C ILE A 172 -2.66 9.45 -0.82
N ILE A 173 -2.64 10.20 0.29
CA ILE A 173 -1.78 9.94 1.45
C ILE A 173 -2.69 9.90 2.67
N TRP A 174 -2.74 8.74 3.30
CA TRP A 174 -3.42 8.48 4.56
C TRP A 174 -2.40 8.43 5.69
N SER A 175 -2.73 9.01 6.82
CA SER A 175 -1.83 9.12 7.95
C SER A 175 -2.57 8.93 9.25
N GLN A 176 -1.93 8.28 10.22
CA GLN A 176 -2.43 8.11 11.57
C GLN A 176 -1.47 8.77 12.57
N ALA A 177 -2.00 9.55 13.50
CA ALA A 177 -1.26 10.09 14.62
C ALA A 177 -1.25 9.13 15.83
N THR A 178 -0.40 9.41 16.81
CA THR A 178 -0.25 8.58 18.03
C THR A 178 -1.48 8.56 18.93
N ASP A 179 -2.37 9.55 18.81
CA ASP A 179 -3.69 9.59 19.47
C ASP A 179 -4.77 8.85 18.65
N ASN A 180 -4.38 8.18 17.56
CA ASN A 180 -5.21 7.49 16.58
C ASN A 180 -6.11 8.41 15.73
N SER A 181 -5.97 9.74 15.81
CA SER A 181 -6.56 10.61 14.80
C SER A 181 -5.98 10.27 13.42
N MET A 182 -6.84 10.25 12.41
CA MET A 182 -6.45 9.89 11.05
C MET A 182 -6.77 11.03 10.10
N TYR A 183 -5.96 11.17 9.07
CA TYR A 183 -6.10 12.20 8.06
C TYR A 183 -5.83 11.63 6.68
N ILE A 184 -6.57 12.09 5.67
CA ILE A 184 -6.36 11.67 4.29
C ILE A 184 -6.38 12.88 3.37
N SER A 185 -5.40 12.90 2.46
CA SER A 185 -5.16 13.99 1.53
C SER A 185 -5.00 13.44 0.12
N CYS A 186 -5.37 14.22 -0.89
CA CYS A 186 -5.33 13.86 -2.30
C CYS A 186 -4.63 14.95 -3.09
N TYR A 187 -3.69 14.54 -3.95
CA TYR A 187 -2.81 15.41 -4.70
C TYR A 187 -2.75 15.04 -6.19
N GLU A 188 -2.50 16.04 -7.02
CA GLU A 188 -2.03 15.85 -8.39
C GLU A 188 -0.56 15.40 -8.35
N SER A 189 -0.31 14.11 -8.60
CA SER A 189 1.02 13.50 -8.45
C SER A 189 2.07 14.14 -9.35
N LYS A 190 1.69 14.54 -10.58
CA LYS A 190 2.61 15.21 -11.51
C LYS A 190 3.11 16.55 -10.98
N ALA A 191 2.26 17.30 -10.28
CA ALA A 191 2.65 18.56 -9.65
C ALA A 191 3.59 18.31 -8.46
N VAL A 192 3.34 17.27 -7.66
CA VAL A 192 4.23 16.85 -6.58
C VAL A 192 5.59 16.43 -7.13
N LEU A 193 5.62 15.55 -8.14
CA LEU A 193 6.86 15.09 -8.79
C LEU A 193 7.66 16.25 -9.34
N LYS A 194 7.02 17.15 -10.11
CA LYS A 194 7.68 18.35 -10.62
C LYS A 194 8.33 19.15 -9.49
N ARG A 195 7.58 19.42 -8.42
CA ARG A 195 8.12 20.16 -7.27
C ARG A 195 9.27 19.42 -6.58
N MET A 196 9.19 18.08 -6.47
CA MET A 196 10.27 17.26 -5.93
C MET A 196 11.55 17.36 -6.76
N TYR A 197 11.47 17.39 -8.08
CA TYR A 197 12.63 17.51 -8.98
C TYR A 197 13.21 18.92 -9.04
N GLU A 198 12.38 19.96 -8.87
CA GLU A 198 12.81 21.35 -8.75
C GLU A 198 13.46 21.68 -7.40
N ALA A 199 13.21 20.87 -6.36
CA ALA A 199 13.78 21.08 -5.04
C ALA A 199 15.29 20.75 -5.02
N SER A 200 16.07 21.61 -4.35
CA SER A 200 17.50 21.39 -4.10
C SER A 200 17.76 20.30 -3.06
N GLN A 201 16.77 19.99 -2.23
CA GLN A 201 16.81 18.92 -1.24
C GLN A 201 16.05 17.69 -1.76
N LEU A 202 16.46 16.50 -1.31
CA LEU A 202 15.75 15.24 -1.58
C LEU A 202 14.49 15.08 -0.72
N TYR A 203 14.13 16.06 0.10
CA TYR A 203 12.88 16.04 0.83
C TYR A 203 12.09 17.32 0.56
N LEU A 204 10.77 17.14 0.46
CA LEU A 204 9.79 18.20 0.38
C LEU A 204 8.97 18.16 1.66
N SER A 205 9.10 19.18 2.51
CA SER A 205 8.32 19.24 3.74
C SER A 205 6.83 19.30 3.42
N GLY A 206 6.00 18.61 4.19
CA GLY A 206 4.54 18.69 4.12
C GLY A 206 3.99 20.09 4.40
N THR A 207 4.84 21.04 4.83
CA THR A 207 4.53 22.47 4.95
C THR A 207 4.83 23.27 3.67
N ASP A 208 5.37 22.65 2.62
CA ASP A 208 5.61 23.32 1.34
C ASP A 208 4.27 23.76 0.71
N LYS A 209 4.27 24.98 0.17
CA LYS A 209 3.09 25.63 -0.38
C LYS A 209 2.37 24.79 -1.45
N ILE A 210 3.08 23.93 -2.18
CA ILE A 210 2.46 23.05 -3.19
C ILE A 210 1.33 22.19 -2.59
N PHE A 211 1.48 21.73 -1.33
CA PHE A 211 0.54 20.83 -0.68
C PHE A 211 -0.71 21.53 -0.11
N HIS A 212 -0.70 22.85 -0.06
CA HIS A 212 -1.80 23.67 0.49
C HIS A 212 -2.50 24.51 -0.58
N THR A 213 -1.85 24.69 -1.73
CA THR A 213 -2.40 25.41 -2.88
C THR A 213 -3.20 24.44 -3.74
N SER A 214 -4.38 24.86 -4.19
CA SER A 214 -5.21 24.05 -5.09
C SER A 214 -4.49 23.73 -6.39
N TYR A 215 -4.65 22.51 -6.92
CA TYR A 215 -4.14 22.13 -8.24
C TYR A 215 -4.65 23.02 -9.38
N LYS A 216 -5.84 23.62 -9.22
CA LYS A 216 -6.39 24.61 -10.18
C LYS A 216 -5.67 25.97 -10.14
N SER A 217 -4.79 26.17 -9.17
CA SER A 217 -4.04 27.42 -8.94
C SER A 217 -2.54 27.15 -8.87
N ASN A 218 -2.04 26.20 -9.68
CA ASN A 218 -0.63 25.79 -9.75
C ASN A 218 -0.08 25.18 -8.44
N GLY A 219 -0.95 24.64 -7.58
CA GLY A 219 -0.57 23.77 -6.48
C GLY A 219 -0.66 22.28 -6.83
N ALA A 220 -0.64 21.42 -5.82
CA ALA A 220 -0.93 19.99 -5.97
C ALA A 220 -2.20 19.56 -5.24
N LEU A 221 -2.73 20.35 -4.29
CA LEU A 221 -3.85 19.92 -3.46
C LEU A 221 -5.14 19.77 -4.29
N VAL A 222 -5.66 18.54 -4.35
CA VAL A 222 -6.98 18.23 -4.89
C VAL A 222 -8.02 18.36 -3.79
N SER A 223 -7.82 17.67 -2.67
CA SER A 223 -8.67 17.76 -1.48
C SER A 223 -8.01 17.12 -0.27
N ASN A 224 -8.55 17.37 0.93
CA ASN A 224 -8.14 16.70 2.17
C ASN A 224 -9.31 16.65 3.15
N LYS A 225 -9.21 15.79 4.16
CA LYS A 225 -10.15 15.70 5.28
C LYS A 225 -9.57 14.90 6.44
N GLU A 226 -10.12 15.15 7.62
CA GLU A 226 -10.02 14.20 8.72
C GLU A 226 -10.72 12.89 8.32
N PHE A 227 -10.07 11.78 8.62
CA PHE A 227 -10.61 10.45 8.38
C PHE A 227 -11.25 9.96 9.68
N THR A 228 -12.58 10.01 9.73
CA THR A 228 -13.38 9.66 10.91
C THR A 228 -14.09 8.31 10.78
N HIS A 229 -13.76 7.52 9.76
CA HIS A 229 -14.48 6.30 9.42
C HIS A 229 -13.83 5.07 10.03
N HIS A 230 -14.60 4.01 10.21
CA HIS A 230 -14.10 2.75 10.75
C HIS A 230 -13.24 2.03 9.71
N LEU A 231 -12.03 1.67 10.11
CA LEU A 231 -11.19 0.75 9.36
C LEU A 231 -11.77 -0.68 9.49
N PRO A 232 -11.59 -1.55 8.49
CA PRO A 232 -11.94 -2.97 8.65
C PRO A 232 -11.17 -3.56 9.84
N TRP A 233 -11.89 -4.15 10.79
CA TRP A 233 -11.30 -4.66 12.05
C TRP A 233 -10.49 -3.63 12.86
N ASN A 234 -10.77 -2.33 12.70
CA ASN A 234 -9.99 -1.24 13.31
C ASN A 234 -8.49 -1.27 12.98
N SER A 235 -8.11 -1.96 11.90
CA SER A 235 -6.73 -2.06 11.41
C SER A 235 -6.67 -1.62 9.95
N ASN A 236 -5.57 -0.98 9.56
CA ASN A 236 -5.28 -0.66 8.17
C ASN A 236 -4.10 -1.54 7.73
N GLN A 237 -4.38 -2.50 6.85
CA GLN A 237 -3.37 -3.36 6.22
C GLN A 237 -2.96 -2.83 4.83
N GLY A 238 -3.48 -1.66 4.45
CA GLY A 238 -3.17 -0.98 3.20
C GLY A 238 -4.42 -0.42 2.54
N LEU A 239 -4.18 0.44 1.55
CA LEU A 239 -5.24 1.12 0.82
C LEU A 239 -4.95 1.20 -0.68
N GLU A 240 -5.99 1.46 -1.45
CA GLU A 240 -5.92 1.67 -2.90
C GLU A 240 -6.92 2.73 -3.36
N PHE A 241 -6.64 3.42 -4.48
CA PHE A 241 -7.47 4.52 -4.97
C PHE A 241 -7.85 4.37 -6.44
N SER A 242 -9.12 4.56 -6.76
CA SER A 242 -9.63 4.43 -8.13
C SER A 242 -9.84 5.78 -8.83
N ASN A 243 -9.84 5.73 -10.16
CA ASN A 243 -10.22 6.88 -11.01
C ASN A 243 -11.63 7.44 -10.69
N GLY A 244 -12.52 6.59 -10.19
CA GLY A 244 -13.86 6.95 -9.75
C GLY A 244 -13.93 7.60 -8.38
N ASN A 245 -12.79 8.00 -7.79
CA ASN A 245 -12.68 8.49 -6.42
C ASN A 245 -13.16 7.48 -5.36
N MET A 246 -12.94 6.20 -5.61
CA MET A 246 -13.24 5.16 -4.62
C MET A 246 -11.95 4.80 -3.88
N VAL A 247 -12.05 4.69 -2.55
CA VAL A 247 -10.98 4.23 -1.66
C VAL A 247 -11.29 2.79 -1.28
N TYR A 248 -10.30 1.92 -1.39
CA TYR A 248 -10.34 0.55 -0.90
C TYR A 248 -9.38 0.44 0.28
N ILE A 249 -9.79 -0.23 1.36
CA ILE A 249 -8.97 -0.42 2.55
C ILE A 249 -9.10 -1.88 2.98
N THR A 250 -7.97 -2.55 3.24
CA THR A 250 -7.96 -3.91 3.77
C THR A 250 -7.73 -3.92 5.28
N GLY A 251 -8.27 -4.95 5.92
CA GLY A 251 -8.01 -5.24 7.33
C GLY A 251 -8.22 -6.72 7.64
N GLY A 252 -7.61 -7.18 8.73
CA GLY A 252 -7.61 -8.57 9.18
C GLY A 252 -6.21 -8.98 9.62
N ALA A 253 -6.03 -9.17 10.91
CA ALA A 253 -4.75 -9.55 11.51
C ALA A 253 -4.66 -11.06 11.80
N TYR A 254 -3.46 -11.61 11.66
CA TYR A 254 -3.19 -12.98 12.10
C TYR A 254 -3.47 -13.17 13.59
N GLY A 255 -4.03 -14.33 13.95
CA GLY A 255 -4.32 -14.70 15.33
C GLY A 255 -5.53 -14.01 15.98
N ALA A 256 -6.19 -13.07 15.27
CA ALA A 256 -7.39 -12.38 15.76
C ALA A 256 -8.71 -13.08 15.37
N ASN A 257 -8.64 -14.18 14.61
CA ASN A 257 -9.80 -14.86 14.01
C ASN A 257 -10.67 -13.91 13.15
N GLU A 258 -10.01 -12.98 12.47
CA GLU A 258 -10.61 -11.95 11.62
C GLU A 258 -10.61 -12.42 10.16
N ALA A 259 -11.78 -12.52 9.55
CA ALA A 259 -11.88 -12.76 8.11
C ALA A 259 -11.25 -11.61 7.32
N PRO A 260 -10.46 -11.88 6.26
CA PRO A 260 -9.94 -10.82 5.41
C PRO A 260 -11.08 -9.93 4.91
N HIS A 261 -11.00 -8.64 5.21
CA HIS A 261 -12.03 -7.67 4.87
C HIS A 261 -11.50 -6.62 3.91
N ILE A 262 -12.34 -6.24 2.96
CA ILE A 262 -12.09 -5.11 2.06
C ILE A 262 -13.27 -4.16 2.22
N LEU A 263 -12.98 -2.93 2.66
CA LEU A 263 -13.93 -1.82 2.61
C LEU A 263 -13.72 -1.06 1.31
N LYS A 264 -14.80 -0.80 0.57
CA LYS A 264 -14.84 0.14 -0.56
C LYS A 264 -15.71 1.31 -0.17
N SER A 265 -15.23 2.53 -0.38
CA SER A 265 -16.00 3.72 -0.09
C SER A 265 -15.77 4.82 -1.11
N ASP A 266 -16.76 5.71 -1.28
CA ASP A 266 -16.53 6.95 -2.01
C ASP A 266 -15.55 7.85 -1.24
N TRP A 267 -14.89 8.78 -1.92
CA TRP A 267 -13.93 9.68 -1.27
C TRP A 267 -14.53 10.45 -0.09
N ALA A 268 -15.82 10.76 -0.13
CA ALA A 268 -16.56 11.41 0.94
C ALA A 268 -16.80 10.52 2.16
N PHE A 269 -16.58 9.21 2.03
CA PHE A 269 -16.89 8.16 2.98
C PHE A 269 -18.36 8.13 3.44
N LYS A 270 -19.26 8.63 2.58
CA LYS A 270 -20.71 8.66 2.83
C LYS A 270 -21.36 7.35 2.44
N ASN A 271 -20.82 6.71 1.41
CA ASN A 271 -21.30 5.44 0.89
C ASN A 271 -20.14 4.46 0.97
N TYR A 272 -20.36 3.34 1.67
CA TYR A 272 -19.39 2.27 1.74
C TYR A 272 -20.07 0.92 1.68
N GLY A 273 -19.33 -0.06 1.16
CA GLY A 273 -19.67 -1.46 1.19
C GLY A 273 -18.46 -2.24 1.65
N THR A 274 -18.70 -3.30 2.42
CA THR A 274 -17.63 -4.16 2.93
C THR A 274 -17.84 -5.58 2.42
N VAL A 275 -16.77 -6.17 1.92
CA VAL A 275 -16.71 -7.57 1.53
C VAL A 275 -15.82 -8.31 2.52
N SER A 276 -16.28 -9.49 2.95
CA SER A 276 -15.51 -10.46 3.74
C SER A 276 -15.14 -11.63 2.85
N LEU A 277 -13.88 -12.06 2.88
CA LEU A 277 -13.39 -13.16 2.07
C LEU A 277 -13.67 -14.49 2.74
N SER A 278 -14.45 -15.32 2.08
CA SER A 278 -14.83 -16.65 2.55
C SER A 278 -13.69 -17.64 2.31
N LEU A 279 -13.00 -18.01 3.38
CA LEU A 279 -11.94 -19.02 3.39
C LEU A 279 -12.40 -20.28 4.11
N SER A 280 -11.68 -21.40 3.95
CA SER A 280 -11.90 -22.56 4.81
C SER A 280 -11.57 -22.22 6.28
N SER A 281 -12.13 -22.95 7.24
CA SER A 281 -11.85 -22.71 8.67
C SER A 281 -10.36 -22.81 9.01
N THR A 282 -9.62 -23.69 8.35
CA THR A 282 -8.17 -23.83 8.52
C THR A 282 -7.40 -22.63 7.97
N GLU A 283 -7.75 -22.14 6.79
CA GLU A 283 -7.16 -20.94 6.20
C GLU A 283 -7.46 -19.71 7.06
N GLN A 284 -8.71 -19.57 7.49
CA GLN A 284 -9.20 -18.45 8.30
C GLN A 284 -8.46 -18.30 9.63
N ALA A 285 -8.07 -19.40 10.27
CA ALA A 285 -7.31 -19.38 11.52
C ALA A 285 -5.86 -18.91 11.34
N ASN A 286 -5.32 -18.94 10.12
CA ASN A 286 -3.90 -18.73 9.84
C ASN A 286 -3.62 -17.57 8.88
N VAL A 287 -4.64 -16.81 8.47
CA VAL A 287 -4.49 -15.78 7.45
C VAL A 287 -4.21 -14.41 8.05
N GLU A 288 -3.35 -13.66 7.38
CA GLU A 288 -3.19 -12.22 7.49
C GLU A 288 -3.54 -11.57 6.14
N THR A 289 -4.20 -10.43 6.19
CA THR A 289 -4.60 -9.67 5.00
C THR A 289 -3.63 -8.53 4.79
N GLU A 290 -3.22 -8.30 3.54
CA GLU A 290 -2.26 -7.27 3.19
C GLU A 290 -2.88 -6.25 2.22
N ALA A 291 -2.10 -5.27 1.78
CA ALA A 291 -2.61 -4.16 0.99
C ALA A 291 -3.26 -4.61 -0.33
N PRO A 292 -4.37 -3.96 -0.74
CA PRO A 292 -5.02 -4.26 -2.01
C PRO A 292 -4.30 -3.57 -3.18
N GLN A 293 -4.58 -4.06 -4.39
CA GLN A 293 -4.31 -3.40 -5.66
C GLN A 293 -5.55 -3.45 -6.54
N LEU A 294 -5.87 -2.36 -7.24
CA LEU A 294 -6.91 -2.38 -8.25
C LEU A 294 -6.36 -2.96 -9.54
N GLY A 295 -7.10 -3.92 -10.08
CA GLY A 295 -6.80 -4.47 -11.38
C GLY A 295 -6.91 -3.42 -12.48
N GLU A 296 -5.96 -3.50 -13.40
CA GLU A 296 -5.84 -2.70 -14.62
C GLU A 296 -5.44 -3.61 -15.79
N GLY A 297 -5.38 -3.08 -17.01
CA GLY A 297 -5.01 -3.84 -18.20
C GLY A 297 -6.10 -4.82 -18.65
N SER A 298 -5.73 -5.72 -19.56
CA SER A 298 -6.65 -6.64 -20.25
C SER A 298 -6.25 -8.11 -20.16
N ILE A 299 -5.38 -8.48 -19.20
CA ILE A 299 -5.03 -9.89 -18.99
C ILE A 299 -6.31 -10.66 -18.65
N SER A 300 -6.58 -11.73 -19.40
CA SER A 300 -7.70 -12.62 -19.12
C SER A 300 -7.51 -13.34 -17.78
N ASN A 301 -8.55 -13.32 -16.97
CA ASN A 301 -8.69 -14.09 -15.74
C ASN A 301 -9.32 -15.46 -16.09
N PRO A 302 -9.09 -16.56 -15.33
CA PRO A 302 -9.69 -17.87 -15.63
C PRO A 302 -11.22 -17.92 -15.80
N ASP A 303 -11.96 -16.93 -15.29
CA ASP A 303 -13.41 -16.83 -15.45
C ASP A 303 -13.87 -16.06 -16.71
N GLY A 304 -12.92 -15.64 -17.56
CA GLY A 304 -13.19 -14.97 -18.83
C GLY A 304 -13.31 -13.44 -18.74
N ASN A 305 -13.31 -12.87 -17.55
CA ASN A 305 -13.23 -11.42 -17.37
C ASN A 305 -11.78 -10.93 -17.48
N THR A 306 -11.59 -9.61 -17.46
CA THR A 306 -10.25 -9.01 -17.54
C THR A 306 -9.73 -8.63 -16.17
N SER A 307 -8.41 -8.48 -16.04
CA SER A 307 -7.78 -8.00 -14.82
C SER A 307 -8.38 -6.68 -14.32
N ALA A 308 -8.81 -5.78 -15.22
CA ALA A 308 -9.48 -4.53 -14.89
C ALA A 308 -10.79 -4.68 -14.08
N ASP A 309 -11.40 -5.86 -14.03
CA ASP A 309 -12.67 -6.10 -13.33
C ASP A 309 -12.50 -6.47 -11.84
N TYR A 310 -11.25 -6.58 -11.35
CA TYR A 310 -10.96 -7.15 -10.02
C TYR A 310 -10.25 -6.20 -9.08
N VAL A 311 -10.46 -6.42 -7.79
CA VAL A 311 -9.56 -6.01 -6.71
C VAL A 311 -8.67 -7.20 -6.39
N TYR A 312 -7.37 -7.00 -6.38
CA TYR A 312 -6.38 -7.99 -5.98
C TYR A 312 -5.96 -7.73 -4.54
N VAL A 313 -5.74 -8.78 -3.78
CA VAL A 313 -5.33 -8.72 -2.38
C VAL A 313 -4.36 -9.85 -2.09
N THR A 314 -3.29 -9.53 -1.36
CA THR A 314 -2.37 -10.56 -0.88
C THR A 314 -2.87 -11.09 0.45
N LEU A 315 -2.94 -12.42 0.54
CA LEU A 315 -3.22 -13.16 1.75
C LEU A 315 -1.97 -13.94 2.13
N VAL A 316 -1.55 -13.80 3.38
CA VAL A 316 -0.38 -14.48 3.93
C VAL A 316 -0.88 -15.53 4.90
N PHE A 317 -0.61 -16.81 4.62
CA PHE A 317 -0.95 -17.91 5.51
C PHE A 317 0.25 -18.29 6.37
N HIS A 318 0.08 -18.18 7.68
CA HIS A 318 1.07 -18.47 8.72
C HIS A 318 1.16 -19.98 8.97
N THR A 319 1.74 -20.71 8.02
CA THR A 319 1.90 -22.18 8.07
C THR A 319 3.29 -22.58 8.57
N SER A 320 3.50 -22.62 9.89
CA SER A 320 4.80 -22.97 10.48
C SER A 320 5.49 -24.18 9.80
N PRO A 321 6.77 -24.08 9.39
CA PRO A 321 7.73 -23.00 9.69
C PRO A 321 7.75 -21.81 8.71
N ASP A 322 6.91 -21.82 7.66
CA ASP A 322 7.00 -20.88 6.54
C ASP A 322 5.71 -20.08 6.31
N TYR A 323 5.80 -19.03 5.51
CA TYR A 323 4.65 -18.26 5.05
C TYR A 323 4.28 -18.67 3.64
N THR A 324 3.00 -18.99 3.42
CA THR A 324 2.47 -19.10 2.06
C THR A 324 1.88 -17.76 1.65
N ASN A 325 2.46 -17.12 0.65
CA ASN A 325 2.04 -15.80 0.17
C ASN A 325 1.28 -15.99 -1.14
N CYS A 326 0.00 -15.61 -1.16
CA CYS A 326 -0.87 -15.82 -2.31
C CYS A 326 -1.60 -14.52 -2.67
N ILE A 327 -1.66 -14.22 -3.96
CA ILE A 327 -2.48 -13.12 -4.47
C ILE A 327 -3.82 -13.69 -4.89
N TYR A 328 -4.89 -13.10 -4.37
CA TYR A 328 -6.27 -13.42 -4.69
C TYR A 328 -6.95 -12.26 -5.40
N SER A 329 -8.00 -12.56 -6.15
CA SER A 329 -8.86 -11.56 -6.79
C SER A 329 -10.30 -11.66 -6.29
N VAL A 330 -10.96 -10.51 -6.24
CA VAL A 330 -12.38 -10.33 -5.92
C VAL A 330 -13.01 -9.42 -6.97
N PRO A 331 -14.14 -9.80 -7.60
CA PRO A 331 -14.79 -8.93 -8.58
C PRO A 331 -15.17 -7.56 -7.98
N LYS A 332 -14.89 -6.47 -8.69
CA LYS A 332 -15.30 -5.10 -8.29
C LYS A 332 -16.82 -4.96 -8.13
N SER A 333 -17.59 -5.79 -8.84
CA SER A 333 -19.05 -5.89 -8.78
C SER A 333 -19.58 -6.48 -7.46
N ALA A 334 -18.73 -7.10 -6.65
CA ALA A 334 -19.15 -7.66 -5.37
C ALA A 334 -19.54 -6.58 -4.34
N PHE A 335 -18.98 -5.37 -4.46
CA PHE A 335 -19.18 -4.26 -3.53
C PHE A 335 -20.37 -3.38 -3.90
#